data_AF-A0A953PCS0-F1
#
_entry.id   AF-A0A953PCS0-F1
#
_cell.length_a   1.000
_cell.length_b   1.000
_cell.length_c   1.000
_cell.angle_alpha   90.00
_cell.angle_beta   90.00
_cell.angle_gamma   90.00
#
_symmetry.space_group_name_H-M   'P 1'
#
loop_
_entity.id
_entity.type
_entity.pdbx_description
1 polymer ?
#
loop_
_entity_poly.entity_id
_entity_poly.type
_entity_poly.pdbx_seq_one_letter_code
_entity_poly.pdbx_strand_id
1 'polypeptide(L)'
;MEDKKVVTLAEVKEILDERQKDGELTPEQKLSLEHAQKFSRVDSKKAKKLVKELVELGFVSEINAVKITDILPSNADDVRLIFSKERASVEKKDIEKILSVVEKYL
;
A
#
# COMPACT_ATOMS: atom_id res chain seq x y z
N MET A 1 1.08 16.46 18.15
CA MET A 1 0.58 16.08 16.81
C MET A 1 -0.08 14.73 16.98
N GLU A 2 -1.31 14.54 16.50
CA GLU A 2 -1.92 13.21 16.46
C GLU A 2 -1.04 12.28 15.62
N ASP A 3 -0.85 11.05 16.09
CA ASP A 3 -0.16 10.00 15.34
C ASP A 3 -0.99 9.65 14.09
N LYS A 4 -0.58 10.21 12.94
CA LYS A 4 -1.20 9.92 11.65
C LYS A 4 -0.53 8.70 11.04
N LYS A 5 -1.32 7.64 10.83
CA LYS A 5 -0.87 6.42 10.15
C LYS A 5 -1.33 6.43 8.69
N VAL A 6 -0.43 6.08 7.78
CA VAL A 6 -0.76 5.85 6.37
C VAL A 6 -1.29 4.42 6.23
N VAL A 7 -2.40 4.23 5.52
CA VAL A 7 -3.06 2.93 5.36
C VAL A 7 -3.21 2.55 3.90
N THR A 8 -3.14 1.25 3.62
CA THR A 8 -3.33 0.66 2.28
C THR A 8 -4.80 0.65 1.87
N LEU A 9 -5.08 0.49 0.58
CA LEU A 9 -6.45 0.28 0.08
C LEU A 9 -7.12 -0.94 0.71
N ALA A 10 -6.35 -1.98 1.01
CA ALA A 10 -6.84 -3.17 1.70
C ALA A 10 -7.28 -2.87 3.14
N GLU A 11 -6.53 -2.02 3.85
CA GLU A 11 -6.92 -1.51 5.17
C GLU A 11 -8.12 -0.55 5.09
N VAL A 12 -8.17 0.34 4.09
CA VAL A 12 -9.31 1.24 3.86
C VAL A 12 -10.60 0.46 3.65
N LYS A 13 -10.55 -0.62 2.85
CA LYS A 13 -11.68 -1.53 2.66
C LYS A 13 -12.15 -2.11 4.00
N GLU A 14 -11.25 -2.67 4.80
CA GLU A 14 -11.58 -3.24 6.11
C GLU A 14 -12.20 -2.18 7.05
N ILE A 15 -11.65 -0.97 7.08
CA ILE A 15 -12.16 0.14 7.90
C ILE A 15 -13.59 0.53 7.49
N LEU A 16 -13.86 0.62 6.19
CA LEU A 16 -15.17 1.02 5.68
C LEU A 16 -16.21 -0.11 5.79
N ASP A 17 -15.80 -1.36 5.62
CA ASP A 17 -16.65 -2.54 5.85
C ASP A 17 -17.09 -2.63 7.33
N GLU A 18 -16.18 -2.35 8.27
CA GLU A 18 -16.53 -2.27 9.70
C GLU A 18 -17.45 -1.07 9.98
N ARG A 19 -17.12 0.12 9.47
CA ARG A 19 -17.94 1.33 9.65
C ARG A 19 -19.36 1.16 9.10
N GLN A 20 -19.56 0.39 8.02
CA GLN A 20 -20.89 0.14 7.46
C GLN A 20 -21.82 -0.61 8.43
N LYS A 21 -21.26 -1.36 9.40
CA LYS A 21 -22.04 -2.05 10.43
C LYS A 21 -22.66 -1.09 11.44
N ASP A 22 -22.03 0.07 11.65
CA ASP A 22 -22.51 1.11 12.59
C ASP A 22 -23.61 2.00 11.99
N GLY A 23 -23.92 1.83 10.71
CA GLY A 23 -24.96 2.58 10.00
C GLY A 23 -24.59 2.92 8.58
N GLU A 24 -25.50 3.58 7.87
CA GLU A 24 -25.32 3.88 6.45
C GLU A 24 -24.08 4.76 6.20
N LEU A 25 -23.32 4.40 5.16
CA LEU A 25 -22.17 5.16 4.68
C LEU A 25 -22.63 6.40 3.89
N THR A 26 -21.89 7.49 4.00
CA THR A 26 -22.12 8.67 3.13
C THR A 26 -21.82 8.33 1.67
N PRO A 27 -22.31 9.11 0.69
CA PRO A 27 -22.01 8.88 -0.72
C PRO A 27 -20.50 8.78 -1.02
N GLU A 28 -19.68 9.62 -0.39
CA GLU A 28 -18.23 9.64 -0.58
C GLU A 28 -17.56 8.39 0.02
N GLN A 29 -18.06 7.92 1.17
CA GLN A 29 -17.59 6.68 1.80
C GLN A 29 -17.96 5.45 0.96
N LYS A 30 -19.15 5.42 0.37
CA LYS A 30 -19.57 4.36 -0.56
C LYS A 30 -18.64 4.30 -1.79
N LEU A 31 -18.37 5.44 -2.41
CA LEU A 31 -17.43 5.53 -3.55
C LEU A 31 -16.00 5.11 -3.16
N SER A 32 -15.56 5.50 -1.96
CA SER A 32 -14.26 5.10 -1.43
C SER A 32 -14.17 3.59 -1.19
N LEU A 33 -15.23 2.99 -0.64
CA LEU A 33 -15.31 1.54 -0.44
C LEU A 33 -15.33 0.81 -1.77
N GLU A 34 -16.11 1.27 -2.75
CA GLU A 34 -16.14 0.68 -4.11
C GLU A 34 -14.75 0.72 -4.76
N HIS A 35 -14.05 1.86 -4.67
CA HIS A 35 -12.69 1.99 -5.16
C HIS A 35 -11.74 1.00 -4.43
N ALA A 36 -11.79 0.97 -3.09
CA ALA A 36 -10.95 0.07 -2.30
C ALA A 36 -11.23 -1.40 -2.64
N GLN A 37 -12.49 -1.81 -2.81
CA GLN A 37 -12.88 -3.15 -3.23
C GLN A 37 -12.35 -3.53 -4.62
N LYS A 38 -12.37 -2.58 -5.57
CA LYS A 38 -11.91 -2.80 -6.94
C LYS A 38 -10.39 -2.88 -7.06
N PHE A 39 -9.66 -2.10 -6.26
CA PHE A 39 -8.22 -1.91 -6.43
C PHE A 39 -7.37 -2.53 -5.31
N SER A 40 -7.94 -2.99 -4.19
CA SER A 40 -7.18 -3.78 -3.22
C SER A 40 -6.80 -5.12 -3.83
N ARG A 41 -5.50 -5.32 -4.10
CA ARG A 41 -5.00 -6.54 -4.74
C ARG A 41 -4.71 -7.69 -3.78
N VAL A 42 -4.58 -7.38 -2.48
CA VAL A 42 -4.36 -8.34 -1.40
C VAL A 42 -5.30 -8.06 -0.24
N ASP A 43 -5.50 -9.04 0.64
CA ASP A 43 -6.25 -8.84 1.88
C ASP A 43 -5.48 -7.98 2.89
N SER A 44 -6.21 -7.38 3.84
CA SER A 44 -5.65 -6.46 4.84
C SER A 44 -4.52 -7.09 5.68
N LYS A 45 -4.60 -8.39 5.98
CA LYS A 45 -3.56 -9.07 6.77
C LYS A 45 -2.27 -9.23 5.97
N LYS A 46 -2.36 -9.61 4.69
CA LYS A 46 -1.22 -9.64 3.77
C LYS A 46 -0.65 -8.23 3.56
N ALA A 47 -1.50 -7.24 3.32
CA ALA A 47 -1.10 -5.85 3.12
C ALA A 47 -0.28 -5.31 4.30
N LYS A 48 -0.77 -5.46 5.54
CA LYS A 48 -0.07 -5.03 6.76
C LYS A 48 1.32 -5.67 6.90
N LYS A 49 1.45 -6.96 6.56
CA LYS A 49 2.73 -7.68 6.60
C LYS A 49 3.69 -7.20 5.51
N LEU A 50 3.20 -7.01 4.28
CA LEU A 50 3.99 -6.51 3.17
C LEU A 50 4.53 -5.10 3.47
N VAL A 51 3.68 -4.19 3.96
CA VAL A 51 4.11 -2.84 4.38
C VAL A 51 5.22 -2.94 5.43
N LYS A 52 5.07 -3.82 6.43
CA LYS A 52 6.07 -4.02 7.47
C LYS A 52 7.41 -4.50 6.90
N GLU A 53 7.40 -5.55 6.07
CA GLU A 53 8.64 -6.06 5.43
C GLU A 53 9.32 -5.01 4.55
N LEU A 54 8.55 -4.18 3.83
CA LEU A 54 9.09 -3.11 3.00
C LEU A 54 9.76 -2.02 3.85
N VAL A 55 9.12 -1.57 4.94
CA VAL A 55 9.72 -0.59 5.87
C VAL A 55 10.99 -1.14 6.54
N GLU A 56 11.02 -2.42 6.87
CA GLU A 56 12.19 -3.11 7.44
C GLU A 56 13.41 -3.14 6.51
N LEU A 57 13.25 -2.85 5.21
CA LEU A 57 14.38 -2.64 4.29
C LEU A 57 15.21 -1.39 4.65
N GLY A 58 14.67 -0.48 5.47
CA GLY A 58 15.37 0.68 6.02
C GLY A 58 15.51 1.88 5.07
N PHE A 59 15.31 1.69 3.77
CA PHE A 59 15.34 2.75 2.75
C PHE A 59 13.97 3.07 2.13
N VAL A 60 12.91 2.34 2.53
CA VAL A 60 11.54 2.55 2.06
C VAL A 60 10.74 3.27 3.14
N SER A 61 10.23 4.46 2.83
CA SER A 61 9.34 5.21 3.74
C SER A 61 7.99 4.50 3.89
N GLU A 62 7.26 4.76 4.98
CA GLU A 62 5.92 4.18 5.20
C GLU A 62 4.95 4.51 4.05
N ILE A 63 5.00 5.76 3.54
CA ILE A 63 4.18 6.19 2.39
C ILE A 63 4.51 5.35 1.13
N ASN A 64 5.80 5.13 0.86
CA ASN A 64 6.22 4.33 -0.29
C ASN A 64 5.90 2.84 -0.09
N ALA A 65 6.02 2.31 1.13
CA ALA A 65 5.65 0.94 1.45
C ALA A 65 4.14 0.69 1.21
N VAL A 66 3.29 1.63 1.65
CA VAL A 66 1.85 1.61 1.35
C VAL A 66 1.61 1.69 -0.16
N LYS A 67 2.28 2.60 -0.87
CA LYS A 67 2.11 2.74 -2.33
C LYS A 67 2.54 1.49 -3.09
N ILE A 68 3.67 0.89 -2.73
CA ILE A 68 4.15 -0.38 -3.29
C ILE A 68 3.12 -1.48 -3.04
N THR A 69 2.53 -1.54 -1.85
CA THR A 69 1.50 -2.53 -1.49
C THR A 69 0.21 -2.35 -2.29
N ASP A 70 -0.23 -1.11 -2.54
CA ASP A 70 -1.41 -0.82 -3.35
C ASP A 70 -1.19 -1.13 -4.84
N ILE A 71 0.01 -0.85 -5.36
CA ILE A 71 0.33 -1.00 -6.79
C ILE A 71 0.75 -2.43 -7.13
N LEU A 72 1.44 -3.12 -6.22
CA LEU A 72 2.13 -4.40 -6.45
C LEU A 72 2.98 -4.36 -7.72
N PRO A 73 4.11 -3.60 -7.70
CA PRO A 73 4.98 -3.46 -8.86
C PRO A 73 5.50 -4.82 -9.33
N SER A 74 5.56 -4.98 -10.64
CA SER A 74 5.94 -6.23 -11.31
C SER A 74 7.30 -6.17 -11.99
N ASN A 75 7.81 -4.96 -12.20
CA ASN A 75 9.04 -4.70 -12.92
C ASN A 75 9.76 -3.46 -12.36
N ALA A 76 10.99 -3.24 -12.83
CA ALA A 76 11.84 -2.15 -12.33
C ALA A 76 11.28 -0.76 -12.64
N ASP A 77 10.55 -0.59 -13.74
CA ASP A 77 9.99 0.70 -14.13
C ASP A 77 8.81 1.10 -13.25
N ASP A 78 7.98 0.13 -12.84
CA ASP A 78 6.92 0.35 -11.83
C ASP A 78 7.53 0.90 -10.52
N VAL A 79 8.62 0.29 -10.06
CA VAL A 79 9.32 0.74 -8.84
C VAL A 79 9.90 2.14 -9.06
N ARG A 80 10.61 2.39 -10.16
CA ARG A 80 11.15 3.73 -10.46
C ARG A 80 10.06 4.80 -10.50
N LEU A 81 8.89 4.47 -11.03
CA LEU A 81 7.77 5.41 -11.11
C LEU A 81 7.26 5.81 -9.72
N ILE A 82 7.17 4.85 -8.79
CA ILE A 82 6.79 5.11 -7.38
C ILE A 82 7.77 6.08 -6.72
N PHE A 83 9.07 5.92 -6.98
CA PHE A 83 10.13 6.78 -6.40
C PHE A 83 10.43 8.05 -7.21
N SER A 84 9.70 8.31 -8.32
CA SER A 84 10.04 9.38 -9.28
C SER A 84 10.03 10.81 -8.72
N LYS A 85 9.39 11.03 -7.56
CA LYS A 85 9.33 12.33 -6.86
C LYS A 85 10.23 12.40 -5.63
N GLU A 86 10.96 11.34 -5.33
CA GLU A 86 11.91 11.30 -4.22
C GLU A 86 13.19 12.06 -4.56
N ARG A 87 13.86 12.61 -3.53
CA ARG A 87 15.11 13.35 -3.72
C ARG A 87 16.26 12.44 -4.16
N ALA A 88 16.23 11.18 -3.75
CA ALA A 88 17.24 10.18 -4.09
C ALA A 88 16.66 9.14 -5.04
N SER A 89 17.44 8.78 -6.06
CA SER A 89 17.09 7.66 -6.94
C SER A 89 17.28 6.34 -6.21
N VAL A 90 16.41 5.37 -6.48
CA VAL A 90 16.53 4.02 -5.94
C VAL A 90 17.49 3.20 -6.81
N GLU A 91 18.48 2.56 -6.18
CA GLU A 91 19.50 1.78 -6.88
C GLU A 91 18.94 0.45 -7.39
N LYS A 92 19.57 -0.12 -8.44
CA LYS A 92 19.17 -1.42 -9.02
C LYS A 92 19.04 -2.53 -7.97
N LYS A 93 20.02 -2.62 -7.05
CA LYS A 93 20.01 -3.62 -5.96
C LYS A 93 18.81 -3.48 -5.03
N ASP A 94 18.31 -2.26 -4.84
CA ASP A 94 17.21 -1.95 -3.93
C ASP A 94 15.86 -2.14 -4.62
N ILE A 95 15.78 -1.88 -5.94
CA ILE A 95 14.65 -2.31 -6.78
C ILE A 95 14.46 -3.82 -6.70
N GLU A 96 15.54 -4.59 -6.86
CA GLU A 96 15.48 -6.06 -6.82
C GLU A 96 14.98 -6.55 -5.45
N LYS A 97 15.45 -5.97 -4.34
CA LYS A 97 14.93 -6.28 -3.00
C LYS A 97 13.44 -5.99 -2.86
N ILE A 98 12.96 -4.84 -3.35
CA ILE A 98 11.53 -4.49 -3.29
C ILE A 98 10.72 -5.54 -4.06
N LEU A 99 11.11 -5.86 -5.29
CA LEU A 99 10.40 -6.83 -6.13
C LEU A 99 10.39 -8.22 -5.48
N SER A 100 11.52 -8.68 -4.92
CA SER A 100 11.59 -9.95 -4.21
C SER A 100 10.71 -10.00 -2.95
N VAL A 101 10.51 -8.88 -2.25
CA VAL A 101 9.57 -8.82 -1.13
C VAL A 101 8.13 -8.89 -1.64
N VAL A 102 7.79 -8.12 -2.67
CA VAL A 102 6.43 -8.10 -3.27
C VAL A 102 6.03 -9.49 -3.79
N GLU A 103 6.95 -10.20 -4.45
CA GLU A 103 6.70 -11.53 -5.05
C GLU A 103 6.21 -12.57 -4.03
N LYS A 104 6.60 -12.47 -2.75
CA LYS A 104 6.14 -13.38 -1.68
C LYS A 104 4.63 -13.27 -1.38
N TYR A 105 3.99 -12.20 -1.84
CA TYR A 105 2.60 -11.85 -1.49
C TYR A 105 1.63 -11.99 -2.65
N LEU A 106 2.12 -12.30 -3.85
CA LEU A 106 1.33 -12.55 -5.06
C LEU A 106 0.64 -13.93 -5.02
#